data_AF-A0A4Z0LC15-F1
#
_entry.id   AF-A0A4Z0LC15-F1
#
_cell.length_a   1.000
_cell.length_b   1.000
_cell.length_c   1.000
_cell.angle_alpha   90.00
_cell.angle_beta   90.00
_cell.angle_gamma   90.00
#
_symmetry.space_group_name_H-M   'P 1'
#
loop_
_entity.id
_entity.type
_entity.pdbx_description
1 polymer ?
#
loop_
_entity_poly.entity_id
_entity_poly.type
_entity_poly.pdbx_seq_one_letter_code
_entity_poly.pdbx_strand_id
1 'polypeptide(L)' 'MKVKNRYIIAMIVIAVVLLWEQTKPAPNIWIRVIGVILFFYGMMRLSAKTPSKNEENEE' A
#
# COMPACT_ATOMS: atom_id res chain seq x y z
N MET A 1 3.58 -23.18 8.99
CA MET A 1 3.77 -21.87 8.31
C MET A 1 2.46 -21.09 8.38
N LYS A 2 2.31 -20.19 9.36
CA LYS A 2 1.09 -19.39 9.53
C LYS A 2 1.06 -18.32 8.44
N VAL A 3 -0.03 -18.29 7.67
CA VAL A 3 -0.35 -17.36 6.57
C VAL A 3 -0.20 -15.87 6.97
N LYS A 4 1.03 -15.37 6.91
CA LYS A 4 1.40 -13.94 6.92
C LYS A 4 1.26 -13.31 5.53
N ASN A 5 1.16 -14.16 4.49
CA ASN A 5 1.15 -13.78 3.06
C ASN A 5 -0.23 -13.37 2.51
N ARG A 6 -1.34 -13.73 3.17
CA ARG A 6 -2.70 -13.40 2.70
C ARG A 6 -2.97 -11.90 2.59
N TYR A 7 -2.40 -11.10 3.50
CA TYR A 7 -2.52 -9.64 3.47
C TYR A 7 -1.73 -9.01 2.32
N ILE A 8 -0.59 -9.59 1.95
CA ILE A 8 0.22 -9.12 0.82
C ILE A 8 -0.51 -9.41 -0.50
N ILE A 9 -1.07 -10.62 -0.63
CA ILE A 9 -1.88 -11.01 -1.78
C ILE A 9 -3.09 -10.08 -1.94
N ALA A 10 -3.81 -9.79 -0.85
CA ALA A 10 -4.92 -8.85 -0.88
C ALA A 10 -4.48 -7.43 -1.30
N MET A 11 -3.33 -6.95 -0.84
CA MET A 11 -2.81 -5.63 -1.20
C MET A 11 -2.42 -5.54 -2.69
N ILE A 12 -1.85 -6.62 -3.24
CA ILE A 12 -1.51 -6.72 -4.66
C ILE A 12 -2.79 -6.70 -5.51
N VAL A 13 -3.82 -7.46 -5.13
CA VAL A 13 -5.11 -7.47 -5.84
C VAL A 13 -5.73 -6.07 -5.86
N ILE A 14 -5.74 -5.37 -4.73
CA ILE A 14 -6.25 -3.99 -4.64
C ILE A 14 -5.43 -3.05 -5.52
N ALA A 15 -4.09 -3.18 -5.54
CA ALA A 15 -3.24 -2.36 -6.39
C ALA A 15 -3.50 -2.58 -7.89
N VAL A 16 -3.69 -3.84 -8.34
CA VAL A 16 -4.01 -4.14 -9.74
C VAL A 16 -5.36 -3.52 -10.15
N VAL A 17 -6.38 -3.60 -9.29
CA VAL A 17 -7.71 -3.01 -9.57
C VAL A 17 -7.63 -1.49 -9.67
N LEU A 18 -6.87 -0.84 -8.78
CA LEU A 18 -6.67 0.62 -8.81
C LEU A 18 -5.89 1.05 -10.06
N LEU A 19 -4.87 0.30 -10.46
CA LEU A 19 -4.10 0.56 -11.69
C LEU A 19 -4.96 0.39 -12.94
N TRP A 20 -5.84 -0.62 -12.98
CA TRP A 20 -6.79 -0.77 -14.09
C TRP A 20 -7.75 0.43 -14.15
N GLU A 21 -8.35 0.84 -13.04
CA GLU A 21 -9.28 1.96 -13.04
C GLU A 21 -8.60 3.28 -13.49
N GLN A 22 -7.30 3.43 -13.26
CA GLN A 22 -6.51 4.59 -13.68
C GLN A 22 -6.30 4.67 -15.21
N THR A 23 -6.30 3.55 -15.94
CA THR A 23 -6.10 3.53 -17.41
C THR A 23 -7.37 3.84 -18.19
N LYS A 24 -8.53 3.92 -17.52
CA LYS A 24 -9.79 4.27 -18.18
C LYS A 24 -9.82 5.75 -18.57
N PRO A 25 -10.48 6.08 -19.70
CA PRO A 25 -10.54 7.46 -20.21
C PRO A 25 -11.37 8.41 -19.33
N ALA A 26 -12.31 7.89 -18.54
CA ALA A 26 -13.11 8.64 -17.57
C ALA A 26 -12.89 8.07 -16.15
N PRO A 27 -11.72 8.30 -15.55
CA PRO A 27 -11.42 7.77 -14.23
C PRO A 27 -12.23 8.53 -13.18
N ASN A 28 -12.89 7.80 -12.31
CA ASN A 28 -13.70 8.35 -11.23
C ASN A 28 -12.83 9.14 -10.23
N ILE A 29 -13.17 10.42 -9.99
CA ILE A 29 -12.47 11.29 -9.03
C ILE A 29 -12.36 10.63 -7.64
N TRP A 30 -13.43 9.97 -7.20
CA TRP A 30 -13.49 9.28 -5.91
C TRP A 30 -12.46 8.16 -5.79
N ILE A 31 -12.29 7.36 -6.85
CA ILE A 31 -11.32 6.26 -6.85
C ILE A 31 -9.89 6.77 -6.94
N ARG A 32 -9.64 7.89 -7.64
CA ARG A 32 -8.33 8.56 -7.61
C ARG A 32 -7.95 9.03 -6.20
N VAL A 33 -8.86 9.71 -5.50
CA VAL A 33 -8.60 10.21 -4.14
C VAL A 33 -8.32 9.06 -3.18
N ILE A 34 -9.13 7.99 -3.23
CA ILE A 34 -8.91 6.78 -2.42
C ILE A 34 -7.57 6.11 -2.77
N GLY A 35 -7.22 6.04 -4.06
CA GLY A 35 -5.95 5.48 -4.53
C GLY A 35 -4.73 6.23 -3.98
N VAL A 36 -4.77 7.57 -3.94
CA VAL A 36 -3.70 8.39 -3.35
C VAL A 36 -3.58 8.13 -1.85
N ILE A 37 -4.69 8.12 -1.10
CA ILE A 37 -4.68 7.86 0.34
C ILE A 37 -4.13 6.46 0.65
N LEU A 38 -4.56 5.44 -0.10
CA LEU A 38 -4.06 4.07 0.05
C LEU A 38 -2.59 3.93 -0.36
N PHE A 39 -2.12 4.69 -1.34
CA PHE A 39 -0.73 4.71 -1.75
C PHE A 39 0.17 5.28 -0.65
N PHE A 40 -0.19 6.44 -0.09
CA PHE A 40 0.54 7.02 1.05
C PHE A 40 0.50 6.11 2.27
N TYR A 41 -0.66 5.53 2.60
CA TYR A 41 -0.77 4.56 3.68
C TYR A 41 0.07 3.30 3.43
N GLY A 42 0.05 2.79 2.21
CA GLY A 42 0.83 1.64 1.77
C GLY A 42 2.33 1.91 1.90
N MET A 43 2.80 3.07 1.44
CA MET A 43 4.19 3.50 1.58
C MET A 43 4.60 3.63 3.04
N MET A 44 3.82 4.32 3.89
CA MET A 44 4.13 4.43 5.32
C MET A 44 4.24 3.05 5.98
N ARG A 45 3.34 2.12 5.63
CA ARG A 45 3.36 0.74 6.14
C ARG A 45 4.55 -0.08 5.62
N LEU A 46 5.01 0.19 4.40
CA LEU A 46 6.17 -0.48 3.80
C LEU A 46 7.47 0.05 4.39
N SER A 47 7.60 1.37 4.52
CA SER A 47 8.74 2.06 5.16
C SER A 47 8.89 1.67 6.63
N ALA A 48 7.80 1.40 7.34
CA ALA A 48 7.85 0.87 8.71
C ALA A 48 8.38 -0.57 8.81
N LYS A 49 8.42 -1.33 7.71
CA LYS A 49 9.00 -2.68 7.66
C LYS A 49 10.46 -2.70 7.20
N THR A 50 10.96 -1.61 6.66
CA THR A 50 12.39 -1.39 6.52
C THR A 50 12.85 -0.90 7.90
N PRO A 51 13.69 -1.65 8.64
CA PRO A 51 14.17 -1.17 9.93
C PRO A 51 14.91 0.14 9.68
N SER A 52 14.29 1.26 10.05
CA SER A 52 15.00 2.51 10.23
C SER A 52 15.96 2.24 11.37
N LYS A 53 17.24 2.20 11.04
CA LYS A 53 18.38 2.12 11.94
C LYS A 53 18.30 3.24 12.99
N ASN A 54 17.49 3.05 14.04
CA ASN A 54 17.30 3.91 15.22
C ASN A 54 16.59 3.14 16.37
N GLU A 55 16.80 1.82 16.50
CA GLU A 55 16.54 1.09 17.76
C GLU A 55 17.85 0.49 18.31
N GLU A 56 18.91 1.29 18.21
CA GLU A 56 20.17 1.13 18.92
C GLU A 56 20.41 2.49 19.58
N ASN A 57 20.35 2.54 20.91
CA ASN A 57 20.56 3.72 21.78
C ASN A 57 19.32 4.57 22.12
N GLU A 58 18.40 4.00 22.91
CA GLU A 58 17.85 4.74 24.07
C GLU A 58 17.90 3.77 25.26
N GLU A 59 18.96 3.95 26.06
CA GLU A 59 19.26 3.50 27.45
C GLU A 59 18.60 2.22 28.01
#